data_AF-A0A7Z9N546-F1
#
_entry.id   AF-A0A7Z9N546-F1
#
_cell.length_a   1.000
_cell.length_b   1.000
_cell.length_c   1.000
_cell.angle_alpha   90.00
_cell.angle_beta   90.00
_cell.angle_gamma   90.00
#
_symmetry.space_group_name_H-M   'P 1'
#
loop_
_entity.id
_entity.type
_entity.pdbx_description
1 polymer ?
#
loop_
_entity_poly.entity_id
_entity_poly.type
_entity_poly.pdbx_seq_one_letter_code
_entity_poly.pdbx_strand_id
1 'polypeptide(L)'
;MIHRPAFNVHRNGKIREKGELKSGWKSGVWTGWDKDGNKRYSGSYNYGQEHGNWIGWHTNGEKKYEGEYQKGKQAGKWTYYNKDGKKTTEEIYFSCDEKCENEHFPNPCPREGKVAESKEF
;
A
#
# COMPACT_ATOMS: atom_id res chain seq x y z
N MET A 1 -4.02 -19.26 16.44
CA MET A 1 -3.09 -18.64 15.46
C MET A 1 -2.14 -17.74 16.22
N ILE A 2 -0.82 -17.86 15.99
CA ILE A 2 0.19 -17.07 16.72
C ILE A 2 0.42 -15.78 15.94
N HIS A 3 0.14 -14.65 16.59
CA HIS A 3 0.51 -13.31 16.14
C HIS A 3 1.82 -12.92 16.83
N ARG A 4 2.82 -12.51 16.07
CA ARG A 4 4.10 -12.05 16.63
C ARG A 4 4.38 -10.62 16.21
N PRO A 5 4.67 -9.70 17.14
CA PRO A 5 5.19 -8.39 16.75
C PRO A 5 6.49 -8.60 15.97
N ALA A 6 6.66 -7.83 14.91
CA ALA A 6 7.85 -7.87 14.08
C ALA A 6 8.26 -6.46 13.66
N PHE A 7 9.56 -6.26 13.51
CA PHE A 7 10.12 -5.00 13.05
C PHE A 7 11.39 -5.24 12.25
N ASN A 8 11.66 -4.32 11.35
CA ASN A 8 12.92 -4.19 10.63
C ASN A 8 13.60 -2.89 11.08
N VAL A 9 14.93 -2.88 11.16
CA VAL A 9 15.71 -1.68 11.52
C VAL A 9 16.55 -1.19 10.35
N HIS A 10 16.81 0.10 10.32
CA HIS A 10 17.82 0.73 9.47
C HIS A 10 19.23 0.42 9.98
N ARG A 11 20.25 0.68 9.16
CA ARG A 11 21.67 0.50 9.54
C ARG A 11 22.06 1.32 10.78
N ASN A 12 21.38 2.44 11.04
CA ASN A 12 21.59 3.28 12.22
C ASN A 12 20.83 2.81 13.47
N GLY A 13 20.21 1.63 13.44
CA GLY A 13 19.48 1.04 14.56
C GLY A 13 18.05 1.56 14.76
N LYS A 14 17.63 2.62 14.05
CA LYS A 14 16.24 3.10 14.14
C LYS A 14 15.28 2.14 13.43
N ILE A 15 14.04 2.06 13.93
CA ILE A 15 13.00 1.24 13.33
C ILE A 15 12.72 1.73 11.90
N ARG A 16 12.86 0.83 10.93
CA ARG A 16 12.49 1.03 9.53
C ARG A 16 11.03 0.67 9.30
N GLU A 17 10.57 -0.39 9.93
CA GLU A 17 9.23 -0.90 9.72
C GLU A 17 8.78 -1.70 10.94
N LYS A 18 7.50 -1.67 11.28
CA LYS A 18 6.93 -2.52 12.33
C LYS A 18 5.49 -2.92 12.00
N GLY A 19 5.09 -4.08 12.50
CA GLY A 19 3.74 -4.62 12.38
C GLY A 19 3.64 -6.00 13.01
N GLU A 20 2.70 -6.81 12.53
CA GLU A 20 2.48 -8.17 13.02
C GLU A 20 2.77 -9.22 11.95
N LEU A 21 3.28 -10.36 12.39
CA LEU A 21 3.36 -11.58 11.60
C LEU A 21 2.26 -12.55 12.04
N LYS A 22 1.57 -13.13 11.05
CA LYS A 22 0.63 -14.22 11.23
C LYS A 22 1.11 -15.41 10.40
N SER A 23 1.39 -16.53 11.07
CA SER A 23 1.95 -17.74 10.43
C SER A 23 3.23 -17.47 9.60
N GLY A 24 4.08 -16.56 10.07
CA GLY A 24 5.34 -16.19 9.40
C GLY A 24 5.22 -15.09 8.33
N TRP A 25 4.02 -14.68 7.96
CA TRP A 25 3.77 -13.66 6.93
C TRP A 25 3.35 -12.33 7.53
N LYS A 26 3.71 -11.20 6.89
CA LYS A 26 3.17 -9.89 7.26
C LYS A 26 1.64 -9.93 7.25
N SER A 27 1.04 -9.46 8.33
CA SER A 27 -0.40 -9.43 8.52
C SER A 27 -0.79 -8.18 9.31
N GLY A 28 -1.99 -7.67 9.05
CA GLY A 28 -2.50 -6.48 9.73
C GLY A 28 -1.74 -5.21 9.33
N VAL A 29 -1.85 -4.17 10.15
CA VAL A 29 -1.27 -2.86 9.83
C VAL A 29 0.24 -2.88 10.04
N TRP A 30 0.96 -2.48 9.00
CA TRP A 30 2.39 -2.20 9.05
C TRP A 30 2.61 -0.71 8.85
N THR A 31 3.61 -0.18 9.55
CA THR A 31 4.05 1.22 9.39
C THR A 31 5.54 1.24 9.12
N GLY A 32 5.95 2.08 8.17
CA GLY A 32 7.34 2.31 7.81
C GLY A 32 7.82 3.73 8.13
N TRP A 33 9.10 3.86 8.47
CA TRP A 33 9.79 5.12 8.76
C TRP A 33 11.10 5.21 7.98
N ASP A 34 11.57 6.43 7.71
CA ASP A 34 12.90 6.67 7.15
C ASP A 34 14.02 6.63 8.22
N LYS A 35 15.26 6.85 7.80
CA LYS A 35 16.44 6.84 8.67
C LYS A 35 16.41 7.93 9.74
N ASP A 36 15.61 8.98 9.55
CA ASP A 36 15.51 10.11 10.47
C ASP A 36 14.39 9.88 11.48
N GLY A 37 13.45 9.00 11.17
CA GLY A 37 12.31 8.61 12.01
C GLY A 37 10.99 9.18 11.50
N ASN A 38 10.97 9.80 10.31
CA ASN A 38 9.74 10.32 9.73
C ASN A 38 8.92 9.18 9.16
N LYS A 39 7.61 9.20 9.41
CA LYS A 39 6.68 8.20 8.87
C LYS A 39 6.68 8.28 7.34
N ARG A 40 6.74 7.13 6.68
CA ARG A 40 6.80 7.03 5.20
C ARG A 40 5.55 6.39 4.62
N TYR A 41 5.03 5.36 5.27
CA TYR A 41 3.78 4.72 4.88
C TYR A 41 3.13 3.95 6.02
N SER A 42 1.85 3.67 5.87
CA SER A 42 1.06 2.81 6.73
C SER A 42 0.00 2.14 5.89
N GLY A 43 -0.16 0.84 6.07
CA GLY A 43 -1.20 0.10 5.40
C GLY A 43 -1.21 -1.35 5.84
N SER A 44 -2.24 -2.07 5.44
CA SER A 44 -2.42 -3.45 5.87
C SER A 44 -1.72 -4.43 4.93
N TYR A 45 -1.30 -5.55 5.50
CA TYR A 45 -0.83 -6.72 4.78
C TYR A 45 -1.77 -7.89 5.04
N ASN A 46 -1.95 -8.74 4.04
CA ASN A 46 -2.61 -10.04 4.15
C ASN A 46 -1.74 -11.10 3.47
N TYR A 47 -1.37 -12.15 4.21
CA TYR A 47 -0.45 -13.20 3.74
C TYR A 47 0.83 -12.67 3.05
N GLY A 48 1.40 -11.59 3.58
CA GLY A 48 2.63 -11.00 3.05
C GLY A 48 2.43 -10.02 1.89
N GLN A 49 1.21 -9.83 1.37
CA GLN A 49 0.90 -8.90 0.29
C GLN A 49 0.17 -7.66 0.81
N GLU A 50 0.42 -6.50 0.20
CA GLU A 50 -0.30 -5.27 0.49
C GLU A 50 -1.80 -5.47 0.26
N HIS A 51 -2.61 -5.03 1.23
CA HIS A 51 -4.05 -5.16 1.19
C HIS A 51 -4.75 -4.01 1.93
N GLY A 52 -5.93 -3.64 1.45
CA GLY A 52 -6.77 -2.60 2.06
C GLY A 52 -6.17 -1.21 1.93
N ASN A 53 -6.52 -0.32 2.87
CA ASN A 53 -6.15 1.09 2.79
C ASN A 53 -4.66 1.32 3.07
N TRP A 54 -4.06 2.16 2.25
CA TRP A 54 -2.67 2.58 2.33
C TRP A 54 -2.56 4.08 2.25
N ILE A 55 -1.68 4.63 3.09
CA ILE A 55 -1.33 6.05 3.09
C ILE A 55 0.18 6.15 3.09
N GLY A 56 0.71 7.02 2.22
CA GLY A 56 2.11 7.42 2.19
C GLY A 56 2.26 8.89 2.57
N TRP A 57 3.42 9.24 3.13
CA TRP A 57 3.71 10.61 3.56
C TRP A 57 4.99 11.16 2.91
N HIS A 58 5.03 12.47 2.68
CA HIS A 58 6.23 13.24 2.41
C HIS A 58 7.07 13.39 3.68
N THR A 59 8.31 13.85 3.54
CA THR A 59 9.23 13.99 4.69
C THR A 59 8.79 15.10 5.66
N ASN A 60 7.96 16.03 5.21
CA ASN A 60 7.33 17.06 6.03
C ASN A 60 6.06 16.58 6.77
N GLY A 61 5.67 15.31 6.60
CA GLY A 61 4.48 14.74 7.24
C GLY A 61 3.17 14.93 6.48
N GLU A 62 3.16 15.69 5.38
CA GLU A 62 1.99 15.79 4.50
C GLU A 62 1.73 14.47 3.78
N LYS A 63 0.45 14.20 3.45
CA LYS A 63 0.12 13.02 2.63
C LYS A 63 0.86 13.14 1.30
N LYS A 64 1.39 12.02 0.83
CA LYS A 64 1.97 11.86 -0.50
C LYS A 64 1.02 11.10 -1.42
N TYR A 65 0.37 10.08 -0.88
CA TYR A 65 -0.67 9.32 -1.57
C TYR A 65 -1.60 8.66 -0.56
N GLU A 66 -2.81 8.35 -1.02
CA GLU A 66 -3.68 7.38 -0.35
C GLU A 66 -4.49 6.59 -1.38
N GLY A 67 -4.79 5.34 -1.05
CA GLY A 67 -5.57 4.45 -1.91
C GLY A 67 -5.65 3.06 -1.33
N GLU A 68 -6.12 2.11 -2.14
CA GLU A 68 -6.28 0.72 -1.73
C GLU A 68 -5.31 -0.19 -2.50
N TYR A 69 -4.77 -1.19 -1.81
CA TYR A 69 -4.13 -2.33 -2.45
C TYR A 69 -5.00 -3.57 -2.36
N GLN A 70 -4.98 -4.38 -3.40
CA GLN A 70 -5.53 -5.73 -3.41
C GLN A 70 -4.51 -6.69 -4.00
N LYS A 71 -4.21 -7.77 -3.27
CA LYS A 71 -3.23 -8.80 -3.67
C LYS A 71 -1.88 -8.20 -4.13
N GLY A 72 -1.41 -7.15 -3.43
CA GLY A 72 -0.15 -6.46 -3.75
C GLY A 72 -0.20 -5.47 -4.91
N LYS A 73 -1.37 -5.20 -5.51
CA LYS A 73 -1.55 -4.27 -6.62
C LYS A 73 -2.47 -3.11 -6.23
N GLN A 74 -2.21 -1.92 -6.77
CA GLN A 74 -3.09 -0.77 -6.58
C GLN A 74 -4.47 -1.09 -7.16
N ALA A 75 -5.51 -0.76 -6.40
CA ALA A 75 -6.90 -1.04 -6.73
C ALA A 75 -7.76 0.19 -6.41
N GLY A 76 -8.80 0.39 -7.22
CA GLY A 76 -9.76 1.47 -6.99
C GLY A 76 -9.14 2.85 -7.05
N LYS A 77 -9.65 3.77 -6.24
CA LYS A 77 -9.24 5.18 -6.27
C LYS A 77 -7.92 5.39 -5.53
N TRP A 78 -6.98 5.99 -6.24
CA TRP A 78 -5.72 6.51 -5.72
C TRP A 78 -5.69 8.02 -5.85
N THR A 79 -5.27 8.69 -4.79
CA THR A 79 -5.12 10.15 -4.76
C THR A 79 -3.69 10.49 -4.37
N TYR A 80 -3.06 11.35 -5.15
CA TYR A 80 -1.69 11.79 -4.96
C TYR A 80 -1.63 13.28 -4.64
N TYR A 81 -0.68 13.63 -3.79
CA TYR A 81 -0.56 14.96 -3.19
C TYR A 81 0.87 15.49 -3.33
N ASN A 82 1.01 16.80 -3.53
CA ASN A 82 2.30 17.48 -3.45
C ASN A 82 2.72 17.72 -1.99
N LYS A 83 3.89 18.33 -1.79
CA LYS A 83 4.42 18.64 -0.45
C LYS A 83 3.61 19.71 0.30
N ASP A 84 2.76 20.47 -0.38
CA ASP A 84 1.89 21.49 0.23
C ASP A 84 0.51 20.91 0.60
N GLY A 85 0.33 19.58 0.48
CA GLY A 85 -0.94 18.90 0.77
C GLY A 85 -2.00 19.07 -0.32
N LYS A 86 -1.67 19.68 -1.46
CA LYS A 86 -2.61 19.83 -2.59
C LYS A 86 -2.64 18.56 -3.42
N LYS A 87 -3.85 18.16 -3.84
CA LYS A 87 -4.02 17.09 -4.82
C LYS A 87 -3.32 17.46 -6.12
N THR A 88 -2.71 16.46 -6.73
CA THR A 88 -1.99 16.58 -8.01
C THR A 88 -2.58 15.65 -9.03
N THR A 89 -2.90 14.43 -8.61
CA THR A 89 -3.42 13.39 -9.49
C THR A 89 -4.43 12.54 -8.73
N GLU A 90 -5.52 12.16 -9.40
CA GLU A 90 -6.39 11.07 -8.99
C GLU A 90 -6.40 10.03 -10.10
N GLU A 91 -6.19 8.76 -9.73
CA GLU A 91 -6.19 7.63 -10.66
C GLU A 91 -7.15 6.57 -10.17
N ILE A 92 -7.86 5.91 -11.09
CA ILE A 92 -8.67 4.73 -10.81
C ILE A 92 -7.93 3.52 -11.38
N TYR A 93 -7.52 2.60 -10.51
CA TYR A 93 -6.86 1.35 -10.89
C TYR A 93 -7.90 0.24 -11.03
N PHE A 94 -7.77 -0.54 -12.11
CA PHE A 94 -8.61 -1.71 -12.32
C PHE A 94 -8.35 -2.77 -11.24
N SER A 95 -9.45 -3.24 -10.67
CA SER A 95 -9.53 -4.31 -9.68
C SER A 95 -10.49 -5.37 -10.20
N CYS A 96 -9.99 -6.59 -10.32
CA CYS A 96 -10.71 -7.75 -10.82
C CYS A 96 -11.31 -8.48 -9.61
N ASP A 97 -12.63 -8.61 -9.62
CA ASP A 97 -13.34 -9.45 -8.66
C ASP A 97 -13.26 -10.95 -9.06
N GLU A 98 -13.79 -11.82 -8.20
CA GLU A 98 -13.80 -13.27 -8.48
C GLU A 98 -14.49 -13.62 -9.80
N LYS A 99 -15.50 -12.84 -10.21
CA LYS A 99 -16.19 -13.05 -11.47
C LYS A 99 -15.28 -12.73 -12.64
N CYS A 100 -14.60 -11.59 -12.61
CA CYS A 100 -13.62 -11.17 -13.60
C CYS A 100 -12.46 -12.18 -13.73
N GLU A 101 -11.92 -12.71 -12.62
CA GLU A 101 -10.84 -13.72 -12.66
C GLU A 101 -11.27 -15.04 -13.34
N ASN A 102 -12.54 -15.42 -13.20
CA ASN A 102 -13.09 -16.63 -13.81
C ASN A 102 -13.49 -16.44 -15.29
N GLU A 103 -13.60 -15.20 -15.76
CA GLU A 103 -14.08 -14.88 -17.12
C GLU A 103 -12.95 -14.74 -18.16
N HIS A 104 -11.68 -14.67 -17.76
CA HIS A 104 -10.58 -14.57 -18.73
C HIS A 104 -9.32 -15.38 -18.36
N PHE A 105 -8.71 -16.00 -19.38
CA PHE A 105 -7.38 -16.63 -19.32
C PHE A 105 -6.35 -15.70 -19.98
N PRO A 106 -5.11 -15.56 -19.46
CA PRO A 106 -4.53 -16.26 -18.31
C PRO A 106 -4.88 -15.62 -16.96
N ASN A 107 -4.84 -16.44 -15.90
CA ASN A 107 -4.81 -15.98 -14.52
C ASN A 107 -3.36 -15.80 -14.06
N PRO A 108 -3.00 -14.67 -13.43
CA PRO A 108 -3.87 -13.58 -12.96
C PRO A 108 -4.28 -12.58 -14.06
N CYS A 109 -5.37 -11.83 -13.81
CA CYS A 109 -5.91 -10.81 -14.73
C CYS A 109 -4.82 -9.86 -15.28
N PRO A 110 -4.70 -9.72 -16.61
CA PRO A 110 -3.69 -8.85 -17.21
C PRO A 110 -4.00 -7.35 -17.05
N ARG A 111 -5.20 -6.99 -16.58
CA ARG A 111 -5.62 -5.61 -16.32
C ARG A 111 -5.41 -5.18 -14.86
N GLU A 112 -5.24 -6.14 -13.96
CA GLU A 112 -5.10 -5.85 -12.52
C GLU A 112 -3.94 -4.90 -12.25
N GLY A 113 -4.22 -3.81 -11.53
CA GLY A 113 -3.23 -2.79 -11.21
C GLY A 113 -2.85 -1.89 -12.38
N LYS A 114 -3.59 -1.92 -13.50
CA LYS A 114 -3.47 -0.91 -14.56
C LYS A 114 -4.42 0.25 -14.29
N VAL A 115 -3.95 1.45 -14.62
CA VAL A 115 -4.77 2.67 -14.58
C VAL A 115 -5.89 2.56 -15.62
N ALA A 116 -7.13 2.70 -15.17
CA ALA A 116 -8.32 2.79 -16.00
C ALA A 116 -8.66 4.25 -16.34
N GLU A 117 -8.51 5.14 -15.35
CA GLU A 117 -8.78 6.57 -15.49
C GLU A 117 -7.72 7.37 -14.73
N SER A 118 -7.36 8.55 -15.24
CA SER A 118 -6.44 9.48 -14.58
C SER A 118 -6.93 10.91 -14.76
N LYS A 119 -6.79 11.71 -13.71
CA LYS A 119 -7.15 13.12 -13.66
C LYS A 119 -6.07 13.93 -12.93
N GLU A 120 -5.60 14.99 -13.57
CA GLU A 120 -4.68 15.97 -12.98
C GLU A 120 -5.44 17.20 -12.41
N PHE A 121 -4.83 17.90 -11.45
CA PHE A 121 -5.42 19.03 -10.72
C PHE A 121 -4.55 20.29 -10.76
#